data_AF-A0A8C2KBV8-F1
#
_entry.id   AF-A0A8C2KBV8-F1
#
_cell.length_a   1.000
_cell.length_b   1.000
_cell.length_c   1.000
_cell.angle_alpha   90.00
_cell.angle_beta   90.00
_cell.angle_gamma   90.00
#
_symmetry.space_group_name_H-M   'P 1'
#
loop_
_entity.id
_entity.type
_entity.pdbx_description
1 polymer ?
#
loop_
_entity_poly.entity_id
_entity_poly.type
_entity_poly.pdbx_seq_one_letter_code
_entity_poly.pdbx_strand_id
1 'polypeptide(L)'
;MCTSELPRFLIGSEGGESREFFFISVSYAKLRNPLLINDLNMQYFIQDRREVYRILQEEGIDLPRYAVLNRDPDRPEECNLVESEDHVEVNGEVFHKPFVEKPVSAEDHNVYIYYPTSAGGGSQRLFRKIGSRSSVYSPESTVRKTGSYIYEEFMPTDGTDVKVYTVGPDYAHAEARKSPALDGKVERDSEGKEIRYPVMLTAMEKLVARKVCLAFKQTVCGFDLLRANGHSFVCDVNGFSFVKNSMKYYDDCAKVLGNMVMRELAPQLHIPWSIPMEAEDIPIVPTTSGTMMELRCVIAVIRHGDRTPKQKMKMEVRNALFFELFEKYGGYKSGKLKLKKPKQLQEVLDIARQLLAELVLHNDCEIEEKKSKLEQLKTVLEMYGHFSGINRKVQLTYLPNGQPKASSEEEGTVVLLPLPEILLNWML
;
A
#
# COMPACT_ATOMS: atom_id res chain seq x y z
N MET A 1 -8.06 20.26 -39.19
CA MET A 1 -6.85 20.66 -38.45
C MET A 1 -7.16 20.51 -36.97
N CYS A 2 -6.71 19.40 -36.40
CA CYS A 2 -6.88 19.07 -34.99
C CYS A 2 -5.79 19.83 -34.23
N THR A 3 -6.13 21.01 -33.67
CA THR A 3 -5.21 21.73 -32.78
C THR A 3 -5.24 21.06 -31.42
N SER A 4 -4.17 20.32 -31.17
CA SER A 4 -3.79 19.71 -29.92
C SER A 4 -3.57 20.77 -28.84
N GLU A 5 -4.58 21.04 -28.02
CA GLU A 5 -4.40 21.59 -26.67
C GLU A 5 -5.71 21.39 -25.88
N LEU A 6 -5.87 20.18 -25.34
CA LEU A 6 -6.87 19.92 -24.30
C LEU A 6 -6.44 20.70 -23.04
N PRO A 7 -7.33 21.46 -22.38
CA PRO A 7 -7.01 22.12 -21.11
C PRO A 7 -6.59 21.06 -20.08
N ARG A 8 -5.46 21.29 -19.41
CA ARG A 8 -5.02 20.48 -18.26
C ARG A 8 -6.05 20.64 -17.13
N PHE A 9 -7.05 19.77 -17.10
CA PHE A 9 -8.00 19.73 -16.00
C PHE A 9 -7.31 19.26 -14.71
N LEU A 10 -7.43 20.10 -13.67
CA LEU A 10 -7.27 19.83 -12.25
C LEU A 10 -6.07 18.99 -11.83
N ILE A 11 -4.84 19.33 -12.24
CA ILE A 11 -3.68 18.88 -11.45
C ILE A 11 -2.52 19.90 -11.51
N GLY A 12 -2.36 20.66 -10.41
CA GLY A 12 -1.08 21.23 -10.01
C GLY A 12 -0.78 22.64 -10.54
N SER A 13 -1.45 23.65 -10.00
CA SER A 13 -0.85 24.98 -9.87
C SER A 13 -0.95 25.45 -8.42
N GLU A 14 0.10 26.16 -7.99
CA GLU A 14 0.23 26.76 -6.67
C GLU A 14 -1.06 27.53 -6.32
N GLY A 15 -1.59 27.30 -5.10
CA GLY A 15 -3.01 27.42 -4.72
C GLY A 15 -3.78 28.75 -4.93
N GLY A 16 -3.24 29.72 -5.66
CA GLY A 16 -3.95 30.90 -6.13
C GLY A 16 -4.85 30.62 -7.35
N GLU A 17 -4.31 29.99 -8.40
CA GLU A 17 -5.03 29.76 -9.66
C GLU A 17 -6.15 28.71 -9.51
N SER A 18 -5.90 27.61 -8.80
CA SER A 18 -6.89 26.55 -8.56
C SER A 18 -8.17 27.06 -7.88
N ARG A 19 -8.03 28.05 -6.98
CA ARG A 19 -9.18 28.68 -6.30
C ARG A 19 -9.98 29.57 -7.25
N GLU A 20 -9.32 30.31 -8.13
CA GLU A 20 -9.99 31.17 -9.11
C GLU A 20 -10.82 30.33 -10.09
N PHE A 21 -10.25 29.25 -10.64
CA PHE A 21 -10.97 28.34 -11.52
C PHE A 21 -12.17 27.67 -10.84
N PHE A 22 -12.05 27.30 -9.57
CA PHE A 22 -13.17 26.77 -8.80
C PHE A 22 -14.36 27.76 -8.77
N PHE A 23 -14.11 29.04 -8.46
CA PHE A 23 -15.17 30.05 -8.45
C PHE A 23 -15.77 30.30 -9.83
N ILE A 24 -14.97 30.23 -10.90
CA ILE A 24 -15.46 30.30 -12.28
C ILE A 24 -16.40 29.13 -12.57
N SER A 25 -16.01 27.89 -12.24
CA SER A 25 -16.84 26.70 -12.45
C SER A 25 -18.14 26.75 -11.66
N VAL A 26 -18.10 27.15 -10.38
CA VAL A 26 -19.30 27.31 -9.54
C VAL A 26 -20.21 28.41 -10.08
N SER A 27 -19.66 29.54 -10.53
CA SER A 27 -20.43 30.64 -11.11
C SER A 27 -21.09 30.24 -12.43
N TYR A 28 -20.36 29.50 -13.28
CA TYR A 28 -20.91 28.91 -14.50
C TYR A 28 -22.06 27.95 -14.20
N ALA A 29 -21.88 27.03 -13.24
CA ALA A 29 -22.91 26.08 -12.87
C ALA A 29 -24.17 26.78 -12.33
N LYS A 30 -24.01 27.83 -11.51
CA LYS A 30 -25.14 28.66 -11.03
C LYS A 30 -25.85 29.38 -12.18
N LEU A 31 -25.10 29.91 -13.15
CA LEU A 31 -25.65 30.65 -14.29
C LEU A 31 -26.39 29.74 -15.29
N ARG A 32 -25.85 28.55 -15.57
CA ARG A 32 -26.33 27.66 -16.64
C ARG A 32 -27.17 26.50 -16.15
N ASN A 33 -27.14 26.21 -14.85
CA ASN A 33 -27.80 25.08 -14.21
C ASN A 33 -27.64 23.75 -14.99
N PRO A 34 -26.40 23.34 -15.35
CA PRO A 34 -26.19 22.11 -16.09
C PRO A 34 -26.39 20.88 -15.19
N LEU A 35 -26.56 19.71 -15.80
CA LEU A 35 -26.41 18.44 -15.09
C LEU A 35 -24.97 18.28 -14.59
N LEU A 36 -24.77 18.28 -13.28
CA LEU A 36 -23.48 18.03 -12.66
C LEU A 36 -23.30 16.54 -12.40
N ILE A 37 -22.31 15.93 -13.04
CA ILE A 37 -21.90 14.55 -12.75
C ILE A 37 -21.17 14.46 -11.41
N ASN A 38 -20.31 15.43 -11.13
CA ASN A 38 -19.62 15.55 -9.85
C ASN A 38 -19.97 16.92 -9.25
N ASP A 39 -20.38 16.95 -7.99
CA ASP A 39 -20.69 18.19 -7.29
C ASP A 39 -19.43 19.06 -7.18
N LEU A 40 -19.57 20.34 -7.54
CA LEU A 40 -18.45 21.28 -7.51
C LEU A 40 -18.11 21.68 -6.07
N ASN A 41 -19.08 22.01 -5.23
CA ASN A 41 -18.81 22.50 -3.87
C ASN A 41 -18.09 21.44 -3.03
N MET A 42 -18.43 20.16 -3.20
CA MET A 42 -17.75 19.05 -2.53
C MET A 42 -16.27 18.94 -2.89
N GLN A 43 -15.85 19.43 -4.06
CA GLN A 43 -14.42 19.46 -4.42
C GLN A 43 -13.61 20.41 -3.54
N TYR A 44 -14.23 21.46 -2.99
CA TYR A 44 -13.57 22.33 -2.01
C TYR A 44 -13.29 21.57 -0.71
N PHE A 45 -14.26 20.80 -0.23
CA PHE A 45 -14.09 19.97 0.97
C PHE A 45 -13.06 18.84 0.76
N ILE A 46 -12.98 18.27 -0.44
CA ILE A 46 -11.99 17.23 -0.78
C ILE A 46 -10.55 17.76 -0.70
N GLN A 47 -10.32 19.06 -0.88
CA GLN A 47 -8.98 19.67 -0.77
C GLN A 47 -8.48 19.75 0.68
N ASP A 48 -9.35 19.56 1.67
CA ASP A 48 -9.00 19.58 3.09
C ASP A 48 -9.22 18.19 3.72
N ARG A 49 -8.12 17.53 4.12
CA ARG A 49 -8.18 16.18 4.70
C ARG A 49 -9.01 16.14 5.99
N ARG A 50 -9.12 17.26 6.71
CA ARG A 50 -9.94 17.34 7.94
C ARG A 50 -11.41 17.18 7.60
N GLU A 51 -11.86 17.84 6.54
CA GLU A 51 -13.24 17.75 6.05
C GLU A 51 -13.52 16.38 5.43
N VAL A 52 -12.57 15.82 4.67
CA VAL A 52 -12.66 14.44 4.18
C VAL A 52 -12.90 13.47 5.34
N TYR A 53 -12.10 13.56 6.41
CA TYR A 53 -12.20 12.63 7.54
C TYR A 53 -13.48 12.83 8.33
N ARG A 54 -13.92 14.09 8.53
CA ARG A 54 -15.21 14.42 9.15
C ARG A 54 -16.38 13.76 8.40
N ILE A 55 -16.42 13.88 7.07
CA ILE A 55 -17.48 13.29 6.23
C ILE A 55 -17.45 11.76 6.32
N LEU A 56 -16.27 11.13 6.29
CA LEU A 56 -16.15 9.68 6.45
C LEU A 56 -16.68 9.20 7.81
N GLN A 57 -16.39 9.92 8.89
CA GLN A 57 -16.91 9.61 10.23
C GLN A 57 -18.44 9.75 10.31
N GLU A 58 -19.00 10.83 9.77
CA GLU A 58 -20.46 11.06 9.76
C GLU A 58 -21.22 9.96 9.02
N GLU A 59 -20.62 9.39 7.97
CA GLU A 59 -21.17 8.28 7.20
C GLU A 59 -20.93 6.90 7.83
N GLY A 60 -20.23 6.84 8.96
CA GLY A 60 -19.84 5.59 9.60
C GLY A 60 -19.00 4.71 8.66
N ILE A 61 -18.04 5.31 7.97
CA ILE A 61 -17.02 4.61 7.19
C ILE A 61 -15.79 4.48 8.07
N ASP A 62 -15.21 3.29 8.15
CA ASP A 62 -14.00 3.06 8.93
C ASP A 62 -12.80 3.79 8.31
N LEU A 63 -12.05 4.51 9.15
CA LEU A 63 -10.77 5.15 8.84
C LEU A 63 -9.78 4.93 10.00
N PRO A 64 -8.47 5.14 9.80
CA PRO A 64 -7.51 5.06 10.90
C PRO A 64 -7.85 6.04 12.02
N ARG A 65 -7.59 5.67 13.28
CA ARG A 65 -7.73 6.62 14.40
C ARG A 65 -6.78 7.80 14.16
N TYR A 66 -7.28 9.01 14.33
CA TYR A 66 -6.54 10.23 14.00
C TYR A 66 -6.84 11.38 14.94
N ALA A 67 -5.92 12.35 14.99
CA ALA A 67 -6.10 13.65 15.63
C ALA A 67 -5.58 14.76 14.72
N VAL A 68 -6.21 15.94 14.80
CA VAL A 68 -5.84 17.11 13.99
C VAL A 68 -5.04 18.08 14.84
N LEU A 69 -3.82 18.40 14.42
CA LEU A 69 -3.01 19.47 14.99
C LEU A 69 -3.10 20.72 14.10
N ASN A 70 -3.95 21.67 14.51
CA ASN A 70 -3.97 22.99 13.91
C ASN A 70 -2.91 23.87 14.60
N ARG A 71 -2.00 24.43 13.80
CA ARG A 71 -0.91 25.29 14.29
C ARG A 71 -1.09 26.69 13.74
N ASP A 72 -1.09 27.67 14.63
CA ASP A 72 -1.03 29.08 14.25
C ASP A 72 0.33 29.38 13.61
N PRO A 73 0.39 29.85 12.34
CA PRO A 73 1.64 30.21 11.70
C PRO A 73 2.43 31.30 12.44
N ASP A 74 1.72 32.22 13.11
CA ASP A 74 2.33 33.33 13.85
C ASP A 74 2.81 32.88 15.24
N ARG A 75 2.27 31.77 15.75
CA ARG A 75 2.56 31.20 17.07
C ARG A 75 2.70 29.68 17.03
N PRO A 76 3.71 29.15 16.32
CA PRO A 76 3.83 27.72 16.07
C PRO A 76 4.02 26.87 17.33
N GLU A 77 4.53 27.48 18.41
CA GLU A 77 4.78 26.85 19.70
C GLU A 77 3.50 26.73 20.56
N GLU A 78 2.47 27.54 20.31
CA GLU A 78 1.18 27.52 21.03
C GLU A 78 0.26 26.40 20.48
N CYS A 79 0.80 25.19 20.30
CA CYS A 79 0.04 24.03 19.84
C CYS A 79 0.07 22.89 20.87
N ASN A 80 -1.01 22.12 20.92
CA ASN A 80 -1.15 21.00 21.86
C ASN A 80 -0.46 19.75 21.32
N LEU A 81 0.88 19.81 21.19
CA LEU A 81 1.73 18.73 20.75
C LEU A 81 2.81 18.46 21.80
N VAL A 82 2.79 17.26 22.40
CA VAL A 82 3.89 16.76 23.22
C VAL A 82 4.59 15.66 22.43
N GLU A 83 5.90 15.82 22.21
CA GLU A 83 6.70 14.83 21.50
C GLU A 83 7.62 14.10 22.47
N SER A 84 7.61 12.78 22.39
CA SER A 84 8.53 11.87 23.07
C SER A 84 9.33 11.07 22.04
N GLU A 85 10.28 10.25 22.51
CA GLU A 85 11.13 9.45 21.64
C GLU A 85 10.33 8.51 20.70
N ASP A 86 9.34 7.80 21.26
CA ASP A 86 8.59 6.74 20.57
C ASP A 86 7.06 7.00 20.45
N HIS A 87 6.60 8.21 20.76
CA HIS A 87 5.20 8.60 20.60
C HIS A 87 5.04 10.12 20.51
N VAL A 88 3.89 10.55 20.01
CA VAL A 88 3.40 11.93 20.13
C VAL A 88 2.05 11.95 20.84
N GLU A 89 1.76 13.02 21.54
CA GLU A 89 0.45 13.32 22.12
C GLU A 89 -0.11 14.57 21.44
N VAL A 90 -1.25 14.43 20.78
CA VAL A 90 -1.90 15.48 19.99
C VAL A 90 -3.28 15.74 20.59
N ASN A 91 -3.49 16.92 21.16
CA ASN A 91 -4.72 17.26 21.89
C ASN A 91 -5.12 16.24 22.98
N GLY A 92 -4.14 15.63 23.67
CA GLY A 92 -4.38 14.59 24.68
C GLY A 92 -4.46 13.16 24.13
N GLU A 93 -4.46 12.97 22.80
CA GLU A 93 -4.45 11.64 22.19
C GLU A 93 -3.04 11.16 21.88
N VAL A 94 -2.68 9.99 22.38
CA VAL A 94 -1.36 9.40 22.19
C VAL A 94 -1.30 8.55 20.92
N PHE A 95 -0.26 8.76 20.11
CA PHE A 95 0.08 7.98 18.91
C PHE A 95 1.48 7.40 19.06
N HIS A 96 1.57 6.09 19.29
CA HIS A 96 2.83 5.38 19.34
C HIS A 96 3.39 5.17 17.93
N LYS A 97 4.72 5.23 17.78
CA LYS A 97 5.37 4.87 16.53
C LYS A 97 5.17 3.35 16.25
N PRO A 98 4.83 2.95 15.01
CA PRO A 98 4.69 3.81 13.85
C PRO A 98 3.36 4.58 13.78
N PHE A 99 3.43 5.84 13.38
CA PHE A 99 2.29 6.69 13.07
C PHE A 99 2.54 7.48 11.78
N VAL A 100 1.48 7.99 11.16
CA VAL A 100 1.51 8.77 9.92
C VAL A 100 1.17 10.23 10.21
N GLU A 101 1.89 11.15 9.58
CA GLU A 101 1.65 12.59 9.64
C GLU A 101 1.36 13.12 8.23
N LYS A 102 0.12 13.56 8.02
CA LYS A 102 -0.38 14.08 6.73
C LYS A 102 -0.58 15.60 6.82
N PRO A 103 -0.12 16.39 5.83
CA PRO A 103 -0.55 17.79 5.71
C PRO A 103 -2.07 17.89 5.68
N VAL A 104 -2.65 18.91 6.32
CA VAL A 104 -4.12 19.13 6.25
C VAL A 104 -4.61 19.39 4.82
N SER A 105 -3.76 19.97 3.96
CA SER A 105 -4.05 20.08 2.53
C SER A 105 -3.95 18.71 1.85
N ALA A 106 -5.01 18.29 1.16
CA ALA A 106 -5.02 17.06 0.38
C ALA A 106 -4.13 17.17 -0.88
N GLU A 107 -3.87 18.39 -1.36
CA GLU A 107 -2.98 18.62 -2.50
C GLU A 107 -1.50 18.51 -2.11
N ASP A 108 -1.17 18.63 -0.83
CA ASP A 108 0.17 18.37 -0.33
C ASP A 108 0.34 16.86 -0.06
N HIS A 109 1.22 16.25 -0.87
CA HIS A 109 1.52 14.83 -0.86
C HIS A 109 2.76 14.49 -0.02
N ASN A 110 3.29 15.44 0.75
CA ASN A 110 4.42 15.22 1.65
C ASN A 110 3.95 14.53 2.94
N VAL A 111 3.58 13.25 2.83
CA VAL A 111 3.11 12.42 3.95
C VAL A 111 4.29 11.72 4.60
N TYR A 112 4.43 11.84 5.93
CA TYR A 112 5.57 11.28 6.66
C TYR A 112 5.10 10.12 7.54
N ILE A 113 5.95 9.10 7.67
CA ILE A 113 5.72 7.93 8.53
C ILE A 113 6.88 7.85 9.50
N TYR A 114 6.61 7.85 10.80
CA TYR A 114 7.65 7.85 11.83
C TYR A 114 7.84 6.44 12.37
N TYR A 115 9.08 5.95 12.43
CA TYR A 115 9.37 4.58 12.87
C TYR A 115 9.82 4.52 14.32
N PRO A 116 9.45 3.46 15.06
CA PRO A 116 9.85 3.34 16.45
C PRO A 116 11.36 3.09 16.58
N THR A 117 11.96 3.48 17.70
CA THR A 117 13.38 3.23 18.03
C THR A 117 13.69 1.73 17.94
N SER A 118 12.74 0.87 18.32
CA SER A 118 12.87 -0.60 18.19
C SER A 118 13.04 -1.11 16.75
N ALA A 119 12.64 -0.32 15.75
CA ALA A 119 12.78 -0.58 14.32
C ALA A 119 13.90 0.26 13.65
N GLY A 120 14.74 0.93 14.45
CA GLY A 120 15.88 1.74 13.97
C GLY A 120 15.60 3.24 13.93
N GLY A 121 14.40 3.69 14.32
CA GLY A 121 14.02 5.09 14.28
C GLY A 121 13.90 5.66 12.88
N GLY A 122 13.97 6.98 12.77
CA GLY A 122 13.85 7.72 11.51
C GLY A 122 12.41 7.85 11.00
N SER A 123 12.30 8.28 9.76
CA SER A 123 11.03 8.52 9.08
C SER A 123 11.08 8.17 7.59
N GLN A 124 9.95 7.73 7.04
CA GLN A 124 9.74 7.63 5.60
C GLN A 124 9.03 8.88 5.11
N ARG A 125 9.60 9.57 4.13
CA ARG A 125 9.04 10.79 3.54
C ARG A 125 8.47 10.47 2.18
N LEU A 126 7.15 10.39 2.08
CA LEU A 126 6.44 10.18 0.82
C LEU A 126 6.36 11.52 0.08
N PHE A 127 6.31 11.44 -1.24
CA PHE A 127 6.13 12.59 -2.10
C PHE A 127 5.46 12.15 -3.41
N ARG A 128 4.91 13.13 -4.14
CA ARG A 128 4.38 12.88 -5.47
C ARG A 128 5.47 12.28 -6.34
N LYS A 129 5.22 11.10 -6.90
CA LYS A 129 6.18 10.28 -7.64
C LYS A 129 7.08 11.09 -8.59
N ILE A 130 8.39 10.97 -8.42
CA ILE A 130 9.42 11.54 -9.28
C ILE A 130 10.23 10.39 -9.87
N GLY A 131 10.08 10.15 -11.18
CA GLY A 131 10.77 9.05 -11.86
C GLY A 131 10.39 7.68 -11.28
N SER A 132 11.38 6.98 -10.71
CA SER A 132 11.22 5.64 -10.12
C SER A 132 11.00 5.65 -8.61
N ARG A 133 10.81 6.82 -7.98
CA ARG A 133 10.60 6.95 -6.53
C ARG A 133 9.29 7.60 -6.14
N SER A 134 8.73 7.12 -5.03
CA SER A 134 7.51 7.64 -4.37
C SER A 134 7.73 7.97 -2.88
N SER A 135 8.86 7.57 -2.31
CA SER A 135 9.28 7.97 -0.97
C SER A 135 10.80 7.82 -0.78
N VAL A 136 11.30 8.35 0.33
CA VAL A 136 12.70 8.20 0.74
C VAL A 136 12.80 8.08 2.26
N TYR A 137 13.72 7.24 2.74
CA TYR A 137 14.05 7.16 4.16
C TYR A 137 14.85 8.40 4.59
N SER A 138 14.58 8.88 5.79
CA SER A 138 15.29 9.96 6.48
C SER A 138 15.66 9.51 7.90
N PRO A 139 16.86 9.81 8.40
CA PRO A 139 17.21 9.52 9.79
C PRO A 139 16.47 10.42 10.80
N GLU A 140 15.81 11.48 10.33
CA GLU A 140 15.04 12.39 11.18
C GLU A 140 13.89 11.65 11.86
N SER A 141 13.88 11.69 13.19
CA SER A 141 12.91 10.99 14.03
C SER A 141 11.90 11.93 14.68
N THR A 142 12.08 13.25 14.48
CA THR A 142 11.21 14.28 15.04
C THR A 142 10.15 14.78 14.05
N VAL A 143 8.99 15.14 14.58
CA VAL A 143 7.85 15.63 13.79
C VAL A 143 8.03 17.04 13.25
N ARG A 144 7.30 17.39 12.19
CA ARG A 144 7.39 18.74 11.59
C ARG A 144 6.87 19.80 12.57
N LYS A 145 7.63 20.91 12.68
CA LYS A 145 7.41 21.98 13.66
C LYS A 145 6.57 23.14 13.15
N THR A 146 6.37 23.24 11.84
CA THR A 146 5.59 24.30 11.18
C THR A 146 4.49 23.69 10.34
N GLY A 147 3.39 24.40 10.13
CA GLY A 147 2.23 23.88 9.40
C GLY A 147 1.29 23.03 10.27
N SER A 148 0.12 22.72 9.71
CA SER A 148 -0.94 21.93 10.37
C SER A 148 -1.01 20.54 9.77
N TYR A 149 -1.23 19.54 10.62
CA TYR A 149 -1.16 18.12 10.24
C TYR A 149 -2.27 17.27 10.86
N ILE A 150 -2.56 16.16 10.21
CA ILE A 150 -3.30 15.04 10.76
C ILE A 150 -2.29 13.98 11.19
N TYR A 151 -2.36 13.56 12.46
CA TYR A 151 -1.63 12.41 12.98
C TYR A 151 -2.59 11.23 13.03
N GLU A 152 -2.21 10.09 12.45
CA GLU A 152 -3.05 8.89 12.43
C GLU A 152 -2.25 7.62 12.72
N GLU A 153 -2.95 6.59 13.18
CA GLU A 153 -2.36 5.28 13.40
C GLU A 153 -1.87 4.66 12.09
N PHE A 154 -0.66 4.09 12.13
CA PHE A 154 -0.15 3.35 10.99
C PHE A 154 -0.84 1.99 10.87
N MET A 155 -1.48 1.74 9.74
CA MET A 155 -2.19 0.48 9.49
C MET A 155 -1.25 -0.57 8.87
N PRO A 156 -1.03 -1.73 9.52
CA PRO A 156 -0.15 -2.77 9.01
C PRO A 156 -0.81 -3.56 7.88
N THR A 157 -0.66 -3.10 6.64
CA THR A 157 -1.13 -3.82 5.44
C THR A 157 -0.10 -4.87 4.98
N ASP A 158 -0.48 -5.70 3.99
CA ASP A 158 0.42 -6.65 3.33
C ASP A 158 1.42 -5.96 2.35
N GLY A 159 1.64 -4.65 2.51
CA GLY A 159 2.57 -3.87 1.70
C GLY A 159 1.97 -3.30 0.41
N THR A 160 0.65 -3.34 0.27
CA THR A 160 -0.07 -2.77 -0.87
C THR A 160 -1.19 -1.82 -0.42
N ASP A 161 -1.44 -0.82 -1.24
CA ASP A 161 -2.56 0.11 -1.09
C ASP A 161 -3.61 -0.26 -2.15
N VAL A 162 -4.88 -0.38 -1.76
CA VAL A 162 -5.98 -0.66 -2.70
C VAL A 162 -6.56 0.66 -3.17
N LYS A 163 -6.51 0.90 -4.49
CA LYS A 163 -7.10 2.08 -5.12
C LYS A 163 -8.44 1.72 -5.71
N VAL A 164 -9.48 2.43 -5.28
CA VAL A 164 -10.86 2.21 -5.72
C VAL A 164 -11.31 3.38 -6.58
N TYR A 165 -12.01 3.07 -7.67
CA TYR A 165 -12.51 4.01 -8.66
C TYR A 165 -13.99 3.74 -8.91
N THR A 166 -14.84 4.66 -8.45
CA THR A 166 -16.29 4.59 -8.63
C THR A 166 -16.72 5.26 -9.93
N VAL A 167 -17.81 4.75 -10.51
CA VAL A 167 -18.57 5.41 -11.58
C VAL A 167 -20.04 5.29 -11.21
N GLY A 168 -20.50 6.20 -10.37
CA GLY A 168 -21.75 6.09 -9.65
C GLY A 168 -21.67 5.14 -8.45
N PRO A 169 -22.78 5.05 -7.70
CA PRO A 169 -22.82 4.32 -6.43
C PRO A 169 -22.66 2.80 -6.56
N ASP A 170 -23.00 2.24 -7.73
CA ASP A 170 -23.15 0.78 -7.90
C ASP A 170 -22.02 0.14 -8.72
N TYR A 171 -21.14 0.95 -9.31
CA TYR A 171 -19.94 0.48 -10.02
C TYR A 171 -18.67 0.92 -9.29
N ALA A 172 -17.77 -0.03 -9.03
CA ALA A 172 -16.44 0.25 -8.51
C ALA A 172 -15.40 -0.71 -9.11
N HIS A 173 -14.33 -0.13 -9.66
CA HIS A 173 -13.12 -0.85 -10.06
C HIS A 173 -12.06 -0.72 -8.96
N ALA A 174 -11.29 -1.78 -8.70
CA ALA A 174 -10.21 -1.73 -7.73
C ALA A 174 -8.92 -2.39 -8.23
N GLU A 175 -7.79 -1.74 -7.94
CA GLU A 175 -6.44 -2.22 -8.22
C GLU A 175 -5.53 -1.94 -7.02
N ALA A 176 -4.63 -2.88 -6.71
CA ALA A 176 -3.62 -2.70 -5.68
C ALA A 176 -2.29 -2.26 -6.30
N ARG A 177 -1.55 -1.43 -5.55
CA ARG A 177 -0.18 -1.02 -5.88
C ARG A 177 0.74 -1.20 -4.68
N LYS A 178 2.04 -1.32 -4.91
CA LYS A 178 3.04 -1.33 -3.82
C LYS A 178 2.91 -0.05 -3.00
N SER A 179 2.82 -0.20 -1.68
CA SER A 179 2.69 0.93 -0.79
C SER A 179 3.97 1.77 -0.80
N PRO A 180 3.89 3.10 -0.98
CA PRO A 180 5.04 4.00 -0.85
C PRO A 180 5.68 3.96 0.54
N ALA A 181 4.97 3.45 1.55
CA ALA A 181 5.47 3.28 2.91
C ALA A 181 6.60 2.25 3.04
N LEU A 182 6.84 1.42 2.02
CA LEU A 182 7.86 0.36 2.05
C LEU A 182 9.28 0.91 1.78
N ASP A 183 9.75 0.79 0.54
CA ASP A 183 11.10 1.20 0.12
C ASP A 183 11.09 2.47 -0.76
N GLY A 184 9.91 2.92 -1.15
CA GLY A 184 9.71 4.04 -2.07
C GLY A 184 10.11 3.76 -3.52
N LYS A 185 10.51 2.54 -3.87
CA LYS A 185 10.86 2.17 -5.25
C LYS A 185 9.60 1.76 -5.99
N VAL A 186 9.33 2.46 -7.09
CA VAL A 186 8.14 2.17 -7.89
C VAL A 186 8.43 1.01 -8.83
N GLU A 187 7.64 -0.06 -8.68
CA GLU A 187 7.74 -1.24 -9.52
C GLU A 187 7.14 -0.97 -10.89
N ARG A 188 7.89 -1.36 -11.93
CA ARG A 188 7.51 -1.15 -13.32
C ARG A 188 7.60 -2.44 -14.11
N ASP A 189 6.69 -2.63 -15.04
CA ASP A 189 6.72 -3.73 -16.00
C ASP A 189 7.77 -3.48 -17.11
N SER A 190 7.88 -4.42 -18.04
CA SER A 190 8.78 -4.34 -19.20
C SER A 190 8.49 -3.16 -20.12
N GLU A 191 7.29 -2.58 -20.07
CA GLU A 191 6.89 -1.39 -20.84
C GLU A 191 7.14 -0.09 -20.04
N GLY A 192 7.68 -0.19 -18.83
CA GLY A 192 7.92 0.95 -17.95
C GLY A 192 6.66 1.49 -17.27
N LYS A 193 5.52 0.81 -17.35
CA LYS A 193 4.29 1.18 -16.63
C LYS A 193 4.35 0.66 -15.21
N GLU A 194 3.71 1.37 -14.29
CA GLU A 194 3.67 0.94 -12.88
C GLU A 194 2.83 -0.32 -12.71
N ILE A 195 3.38 -1.31 -12.02
CA ILE A 195 2.72 -2.61 -11.80
C ILE A 195 1.48 -2.40 -10.92
N ARG A 196 0.39 -3.03 -11.33
CA ARG A 196 -0.92 -3.00 -10.66
C ARG A 196 -1.44 -4.42 -10.57
N TYR A 197 -2.07 -4.74 -9.44
CA TYR A 197 -2.68 -6.03 -9.22
C TYR A 197 -4.20 -5.88 -9.21
N PRO A 198 -4.96 -6.70 -9.95
CA PRO A 198 -6.41 -6.63 -9.91
C PRO A 198 -6.91 -6.97 -8.50
N VAL A 199 -7.88 -6.20 -8.00
CA VAL A 199 -8.47 -6.42 -6.68
C VAL A 199 -9.97 -6.62 -6.82
N MET A 200 -10.47 -7.71 -6.25
CA MET A 200 -11.92 -7.88 -6.05
C MET A 200 -12.29 -7.25 -4.71
N LEU A 201 -13.24 -6.31 -4.75
CA LEU A 201 -13.84 -5.74 -3.55
C LEU A 201 -14.81 -6.73 -2.92
N THR A 202 -14.75 -6.83 -1.60
CA THR A 202 -15.74 -7.54 -0.78
C THR A 202 -17.08 -6.81 -0.81
N ALA A 203 -18.16 -7.46 -0.36
CA ALA A 203 -19.48 -6.82 -0.26
C ALA A 203 -19.44 -5.57 0.65
N MET A 204 -18.68 -5.63 1.76
CA MET A 204 -18.51 -4.50 2.66
C MET A 204 -17.76 -3.35 1.99
N GLU A 205 -16.69 -3.63 1.25
CA GLU A 205 -15.94 -2.59 0.54
C GLU A 205 -16.73 -1.97 -0.62
N LYS A 206 -17.61 -2.75 -1.29
CA LYS A 206 -18.56 -2.19 -2.27
C LYS A 206 -19.56 -1.24 -1.60
N LEU A 207 -20.04 -1.56 -0.39
CA LEU A 207 -20.88 -0.66 0.39
C LEU A 207 -20.12 0.61 0.77
N VAL A 208 -18.84 0.50 1.15
CA VAL A 208 -17.97 1.67 1.39
C VAL A 208 -17.83 2.51 0.12
N ALA A 209 -17.55 1.90 -1.03
CA ALA A 209 -17.45 2.62 -2.30
C ALA A 209 -18.74 3.38 -2.64
N ARG A 210 -19.90 2.73 -2.44
CA ARG A 210 -21.21 3.36 -2.57
C ARG A 210 -21.37 4.57 -1.66
N LYS A 211 -21.05 4.42 -0.37
CA LYS A 211 -21.14 5.52 0.61
C LYS A 211 -20.21 6.68 0.24
N VAL A 212 -18.95 6.41 -0.12
CA VAL A 212 -17.99 7.45 -0.54
C VAL A 212 -18.51 8.22 -1.76
N CYS A 213 -18.98 7.52 -2.79
CA CYS A 213 -19.52 8.15 -4.00
C CYS A 213 -20.67 9.13 -3.67
N LEU A 214 -21.62 8.70 -2.82
CA LEU A 214 -22.80 9.49 -2.46
C LEU A 214 -22.48 10.63 -1.49
N ALA A 215 -21.70 10.35 -0.44
CA ALA A 215 -21.37 11.32 0.60
C ALA A 215 -20.57 12.50 0.05
N PHE A 216 -19.59 12.22 -0.82
CA PHE A 216 -18.80 13.25 -1.50
C PHE A 216 -19.49 13.80 -2.76
N LYS A 217 -20.65 13.25 -3.14
CA LYS A 217 -21.40 13.62 -4.35
C LYS A 217 -20.53 13.63 -5.61
N GLN A 218 -19.60 12.67 -5.68
CA GLN A 218 -18.67 12.51 -6.79
C GLN A 218 -19.03 11.21 -7.50
N THR A 219 -19.76 11.30 -8.62
CA THR A 219 -20.10 10.11 -9.42
C THR A 219 -18.84 9.40 -9.88
N VAL A 220 -17.88 10.13 -10.43
CA VAL A 220 -16.54 9.60 -10.70
C VAL A 220 -15.66 9.95 -9.51
N CYS A 221 -15.32 8.98 -8.68
CA CYS A 221 -14.52 9.22 -7.47
C CYS A 221 -13.43 8.16 -7.27
N GLY A 222 -12.20 8.60 -7.03
CA GLY A 222 -11.08 7.77 -6.60
C GLY A 222 -10.81 7.90 -5.10
N PHE A 223 -10.61 6.78 -4.41
CA PHE A 223 -10.22 6.77 -3.00
C PHE A 223 -9.30 5.57 -2.68
N ASP A 224 -8.56 5.68 -1.59
CA ASP A 224 -7.58 4.68 -1.17
C ASP A 224 -8.07 3.91 0.06
N LEU A 225 -7.94 2.58 0.00
CA LEU A 225 -8.29 1.63 1.05
C LEU A 225 -7.04 0.90 1.57
N LEU A 226 -6.96 0.78 2.90
CA LEU A 226 -5.98 -0.03 3.61
C LEU A 226 -6.67 -1.27 4.16
N ARG A 227 -6.29 -2.45 3.67
CA ARG A 227 -6.73 -3.73 4.24
C ARG A 227 -5.78 -4.11 5.38
N ALA A 228 -6.26 -4.01 6.62
CA ALA A 228 -5.48 -4.27 7.81
C ALA A 228 -6.34 -4.97 8.88
N ASN A 229 -5.76 -5.94 9.60
CA ASN A 229 -6.42 -6.63 10.72
C ASN A 229 -7.79 -7.26 10.38
N GLY A 230 -8.03 -7.64 9.11
CA GLY A 230 -9.32 -8.20 8.67
C GLY A 230 -10.40 -7.16 8.36
N HIS A 231 -10.07 -5.87 8.44
CA HIS A 231 -10.94 -4.74 8.12
C HIS A 231 -10.36 -3.92 6.95
N SER A 232 -11.18 -3.02 6.40
CA SER A 232 -10.80 -2.12 5.31
C SER A 232 -11.07 -0.68 5.73
N PHE A 233 -10.03 0.15 5.74
CA PHE A 233 -10.07 1.53 6.21
C PHE A 233 -9.83 2.49 5.05
N VAL A 234 -10.66 3.52 4.91
CA VAL A 234 -10.42 4.60 3.94
C VAL A 234 -9.36 5.54 4.52
N CYS A 235 -8.30 5.81 3.76
CA CYS A 235 -7.21 6.69 4.21
C CYS A 235 -7.02 7.94 3.33
N ASP A 236 -7.64 7.98 2.15
CA ASP A 236 -7.64 9.16 1.27
C ASP A 236 -8.84 9.15 0.32
N VAL A 237 -9.39 10.32 0.00
CA VAL A 237 -10.44 10.50 -1.01
C VAL A 237 -10.00 11.61 -1.96
N ASN A 238 -9.82 11.28 -3.24
CA ASN A 238 -9.18 12.16 -4.23
C ASN A 238 -10.20 12.93 -5.10
N GLY A 239 -11.48 12.57 -5.05
CA GLY A 239 -12.48 13.09 -6.00
C GLY A 239 -12.27 12.51 -7.41
N PHE A 240 -12.46 13.31 -8.45
CA PHE A 240 -12.46 12.84 -9.84
C PHE A 240 -11.18 12.09 -10.23
N SER A 241 -11.29 10.80 -10.55
CA SER A 241 -10.16 9.98 -10.95
C SER A 241 -10.57 8.83 -11.86
N PHE A 242 -9.85 8.65 -12.97
CA PHE A 242 -10.03 7.52 -13.88
C PHE A 242 -8.96 6.45 -13.69
N VAL A 243 -9.37 5.19 -13.85
CA VAL A 243 -8.44 4.06 -14.04
C VAL A 243 -7.68 4.27 -15.35
N LYS A 244 -6.41 3.88 -15.37
CA LYS A 244 -5.56 4.00 -16.57
C LYS A 244 -5.21 2.61 -17.09
N ASN A 245 -5.10 2.49 -18.41
CA ASN A 245 -4.67 1.29 -19.14
C ASN A 245 -5.65 0.10 -18.99
N SER A 246 -6.94 0.36 -18.86
CA SER A 246 -7.98 -0.68 -18.80
C SER A 246 -9.08 -0.36 -19.81
N MET A 247 -9.08 -1.05 -20.96
CA MET A 247 -10.11 -0.85 -21.99
C MET A 247 -11.50 -1.17 -21.46
N LYS A 248 -11.63 -2.26 -20.68
CA LYS A 248 -12.88 -2.61 -20.02
C LYS A 248 -13.41 -1.48 -19.14
N TYR A 249 -12.54 -0.82 -18.36
CA TYR A 249 -12.98 0.30 -17.54
C TYR A 249 -13.47 1.47 -18.39
N TYR A 250 -12.82 1.77 -19.51
CA TYR A 250 -13.26 2.85 -20.39
C TYR A 250 -14.64 2.57 -20.98
N ASP A 251 -14.89 1.34 -21.45
CA ASP A 251 -16.19 0.91 -21.98
C ASP A 251 -17.28 0.97 -20.90
N ASP A 252 -17.01 0.37 -19.73
CA ASP A 252 -17.93 0.36 -18.59
C ASP A 252 -18.24 1.79 -18.12
N CYS A 253 -17.21 2.62 -17.92
CA CYS A 253 -17.35 3.99 -17.43
C CYS A 253 -18.16 4.85 -18.42
N ALA A 254 -17.86 4.75 -19.72
CA ALA A 254 -18.59 5.50 -20.74
C ALA A 254 -20.06 5.08 -20.81
N LYS A 255 -20.34 3.77 -20.73
CA LYS A 255 -21.71 3.24 -20.70
C LYS A 255 -22.48 3.74 -19.48
N VAL A 256 -21.90 3.65 -18.28
CA VAL A 256 -22.56 4.08 -17.04
C VAL A 256 -22.82 5.58 -17.05
N LEU A 257 -21.83 6.42 -17.41
CA LEU A 257 -22.02 7.87 -17.50
C LEU A 257 -23.04 8.25 -18.58
N GLY A 258 -22.99 7.61 -19.75
CA GLY A 258 -23.96 7.82 -20.82
C GLY A 258 -25.38 7.49 -20.35
N ASN A 259 -25.57 6.35 -19.68
CA ASN A 259 -26.86 5.96 -19.13
C ASN A 259 -27.37 6.94 -18.07
N MET A 260 -26.49 7.49 -17.22
CA MET A 260 -26.87 8.51 -16.23
C MET A 260 -27.35 9.80 -16.90
N VAL A 261 -26.62 10.28 -17.90
CA VAL A 261 -26.99 11.49 -18.67
C VAL A 261 -28.32 11.26 -19.39
N MET A 262 -28.49 10.13 -20.07
CA MET A 262 -29.72 9.80 -20.77
C MET A 262 -30.90 9.67 -19.81
N ARG A 263 -30.72 9.02 -18.65
CA ARG A 263 -31.77 8.89 -17.63
C ARG A 263 -32.30 10.25 -17.16
N GLU A 264 -31.43 11.23 -17.00
CA GLU A 264 -31.79 12.55 -16.49
C GLU A 264 -32.32 13.49 -17.59
N LEU A 265 -31.66 13.53 -18.74
CA LEU A 265 -31.93 14.51 -19.79
C LEU A 265 -32.90 14.01 -20.87
N ALA A 266 -33.00 12.71 -21.12
CA ALA A 266 -33.87 12.20 -22.19
C ALA A 266 -35.35 12.58 -22.02
N PRO A 267 -35.95 12.54 -20.80
CA PRO A 267 -37.32 13.00 -20.60
C PRO A 267 -37.50 14.49 -20.94
N GLN A 268 -36.53 15.33 -20.57
CA GLN A 268 -36.55 16.78 -20.80
C GLN A 268 -36.40 17.12 -22.28
N LEU A 269 -35.58 16.32 -22.99
CA LEU A 269 -35.30 16.48 -24.41
C LEU A 269 -36.26 15.70 -25.31
N HIS A 270 -37.25 15.02 -24.74
CA HIS A 270 -38.21 14.15 -25.47
C HIS A 270 -37.52 13.08 -26.31
N ILE A 271 -36.37 12.58 -25.85
CA ILE A 271 -35.65 11.49 -26.49
C ILE A 271 -36.23 10.17 -25.97
N PRO A 272 -36.73 9.26 -26.82
CA PRO A 272 -37.14 7.93 -26.40
C PRO A 272 -35.95 7.17 -25.81
N TRP A 273 -35.99 6.94 -24.50
CA TRP A 273 -34.96 6.19 -23.80
C TRP A 273 -35.63 5.21 -22.84
N SER A 274 -35.45 3.92 -23.09
CA SER A 274 -35.77 2.90 -22.09
C SER A 274 -34.60 2.80 -21.13
N ILE A 275 -34.88 2.83 -19.83
CA ILE A 275 -33.90 2.44 -18.81
C ILE A 275 -33.40 1.07 -19.24
N PRO A 276 -32.09 0.90 -19.55
CA PRO A 276 -31.53 -0.43 -19.65
C PRO A 276 -31.79 -1.03 -18.27
N MET A 277 -32.78 -1.92 -18.15
CA MET A 277 -32.92 -2.70 -16.95
C MET A 277 -31.64 -3.50 -16.89
N GLU A 278 -30.69 -3.04 -16.07
CA GLU A 278 -29.62 -3.88 -15.58
C GLU A 278 -30.27 -4.95 -14.72
N ALA A 279 -30.95 -5.91 -15.35
CA ALA A 279 -30.65 -7.26 -14.98
C ALA A 279 -29.13 -7.33 -15.13
N GLU A 280 -28.42 -7.66 -14.06
CA GLU A 280 -27.08 -8.21 -14.20
C GLU A 280 -27.17 -9.17 -15.38
N ASP A 281 -26.58 -8.81 -16.53
CA ASP A 281 -26.60 -9.67 -17.70
C ASP A 281 -25.82 -10.90 -17.26
N ILE A 282 -26.54 -11.89 -16.76
CA ILE A 282 -26.08 -13.24 -16.61
C ILE A 282 -25.62 -13.61 -18.03
N PRO A 283 -24.31 -13.74 -18.29
CA PRO A 283 -23.84 -13.97 -19.64
C PRO A 283 -24.50 -15.24 -20.18
N ILE A 284 -25.38 -15.06 -21.18
CA ILE A 284 -26.01 -16.17 -21.87
C ILE A 284 -24.95 -16.73 -22.81
N VAL A 285 -24.49 -17.93 -22.53
CA VAL A 285 -23.44 -18.58 -23.32
C VAL A 285 -24.11 -19.35 -24.46
N PRO A 286 -23.87 -19.02 -25.74
CA PRO A 286 -24.38 -19.81 -26.85
C PRO A 286 -23.70 -21.17 -26.85
N THR A 287 -24.49 -22.25 -26.81
CA THR A 287 -23.98 -23.61 -26.96
C THR A 287 -24.09 -24.09 -28.39
N THR A 288 -23.24 -25.03 -28.79
CA THR A 288 -23.22 -25.67 -30.11
C THR A 288 -24.49 -26.47 -30.45
N SER A 289 -25.44 -26.58 -29.51
CA SER A 289 -26.70 -27.33 -29.65
C SER A 289 -27.97 -26.47 -29.62
N GLY A 290 -27.85 -25.14 -29.62
CA GLY A 290 -28.99 -24.22 -29.77
C GLY A 290 -29.87 -24.01 -28.52
N THR A 291 -29.53 -24.63 -27.39
CA THR A 291 -30.21 -24.40 -26.10
C THR A 291 -29.56 -23.24 -25.34
N MET A 292 -30.36 -22.23 -25.00
CA MET A 292 -29.97 -21.09 -24.16
C MET A 292 -29.79 -21.58 -22.71
N MET A 293 -28.61 -21.42 -22.13
CA MET A 293 -28.36 -21.71 -20.71
C MET A 293 -28.18 -20.41 -19.91
N GLU A 294 -28.77 -20.37 -18.71
CA GLU A 294 -28.65 -19.26 -17.76
C GLU A 294 -27.53 -19.57 -16.74
N LEU A 295 -26.52 -18.70 -16.65
CA LEU A 295 -25.45 -18.81 -15.66
C LEU A 295 -25.97 -18.45 -14.24
N ARG A 296 -26.41 -19.45 -13.47
CA ARG A 296 -26.95 -19.23 -12.11
C ARG A 296 -25.91 -18.81 -11.08
N CYS A 297 -24.69 -19.31 -11.19
CA CYS A 297 -23.60 -18.91 -10.31
C CYS A 297 -22.25 -19.15 -10.98
N VAL A 298 -21.28 -18.29 -10.67
CA VAL A 298 -19.86 -18.55 -10.94
C VAL A 298 -19.26 -19.07 -9.64
N ILE A 299 -18.93 -20.36 -9.60
CA ILE A 299 -18.15 -20.92 -8.50
C ILE A 299 -16.68 -20.76 -8.85
N ALA A 300 -16.07 -19.68 -8.35
CA ALA A 300 -14.63 -19.48 -8.43
C ALA A 300 -13.96 -20.17 -7.23
N VAL A 301 -13.33 -21.32 -7.47
CA VAL A 301 -12.46 -21.95 -6.47
C VAL A 301 -11.10 -21.26 -6.53
N ILE A 302 -10.95 -20.20 -5.74
CA ILE A 302 -9.69 -19.48 -5.60
C ILE A 302 -8.93 -20.13 -4.44
N ARG A 303 -7.92 -20.94 -4.76
CA ARG A 303 -6.89 -21.24 -3.77
C ARG A 303 -6.06 -19.98 -3.58
N HIS A 304 -5.72 -19.66 -2.34
CA HIS A 304 -4.77 -18.60 -2.01
C HIS A 304 -3.39 -18.99 -2.58
N GLY A 305 -3.16 -18.70 -3.86
CA GLY A 305 -1.84 -18.74 -4.47
C GLY A 305 -1.02 -17.65 -3.82
N ASP A 306 -0.27 -18.04 -2.80
CA ASP A 306 0.77 -17.32 -2.06
C ASP A 306 0.80 -15.78 -2.18
N ARG A 307 0.68 -15.16 -0.99
CA ARG A 307 1.19 -13.83 -0.63
C ARG A 307 2.39 -13.47 -1.50
N THR A 308 2.51 -12.20 -1.94
CA THR A 308 3.66 -11.62 -2.65
C THR A 308 4.89 -12.50 -2.53
N PRO A 309 5.36 -13.15 -3.62
CA PRO A 309 6.23 -14.32 -3.52
C PRO A 309 7.41 -14.00 -2.61
N LYS A 310 7.33 -14.54 -1.39
CA LYS A 310 8.36 -14.34 -0.38
C LYS A 310 9.60 -14.97 -0.95
N GLN A 311 10.65 -14.18 -1.14
CA GLN A 311 11.93 -14.75 -1.52
C GLN A 311 12.47 -15.45 -0.28
N LYS A 312 12.62 -16.77 -0.39
CA LYS A 312 13.10 -17.64 0.68
C LYS A 312 14.42 -18.23 0.25
N MET A 313 15.44 -18.03 1.06
CA MET A 313 16.71 -18.73 0.94
C MET A 313 16.82 -19.67 2.13
N LYS A 314 17.09 -20.93 1.82
CA LYS A 314 17.54 -21.91 2.79
C LYS A 314 19.05 -22.10 2.64
N MET A 315 19.73 -22.18 3.77
CA MET A 315 21.10 -22.65 3.87
C MET A 315 21.32 -23.37 5.20
N GLU A 316 22.14 -24.40 5.18
CA GLU A 316 22.65 -25.04 6.38
C GLU A 316 23.83 -24.24 6.91
N VAL A 317 23.95 -24.17 8.24
CA VAL A 317 25.10 -23.55 8.90
C VAL A 317 25.67 -24.47 9.95
N ARG A 318 26.99 -24.42 10.09
CA ARG A 318 27.82 -25.28 10.92
C ARG A 318 28.80 -24.48 11.77
N ASN A 319 29.05 -23.23 11.38
CA ASN A 319 29.93 -22.34 12.10
C ASN A 319 29.37 -21.98 13.49
N ALA A 320 30.25 -22.06 14.51
CA ALA A 320 29.93 -21.82 15.92
C ALA A 320 29.24 -20.47 16.17
N LEU A 321 29.56 -19.42 15.40
CA LEU A 321 28.95 -18.09 15.55
C LEU A 321 27.41 -18.12 15.38
N PHE A 322 26.89 -18.97 14.50
CA PHE A 322 25.43 -19.13 14.35
C PHE A 322 24.80 -19.88 15.53
N PHE A 323 25.53 -20.79 16.18
CA PHE A 323 25.07 -21.47 17.39
C PHE A 323 25.06 -20.53 18.59
N GLU A 324 26.10 -19.70 18.76
CA GLU A 324 26.15 -18.68 19.80
C GLU A 324 24.99 -17.68 19.65
N LEU A 325 24.71 -17.23 18.43
CA LEU A 325 23.55 -16.39 18.14
C LEU A 325 22.24 -17.09 18.49
N PHE A 326 22.13 -18.38 18.17
CA PHE A 326 20.96 -19.20 18.47
C PHE A 326 20.73 -19.35 19.97
N GLU A 327 21.79 -19.59 20.74
CA GLU A 327 21.76 -19.67 22.20
C GLU A 327 21.40 -18.32 22.84
N LYS A 328 22.08 -17.25 22.41
CA LYS A 328 21.89 -15.88 22.92
C LYS A 328 20.44 -15.41 22.89
N TYR A 329 19.69 -15.76 21.84
CA TYR A 329 18.27 -15.43 21.72
C TYR A 329 17.32 -16.57 22.13
N GLY A 330 17.82 -17.58 22.85
CA GLY A 330 17.01 -18.63 23.46
C GLY A 330 16.42 -19.65 22.48
N GLY A 331 17.04 -19.86 21.33
CA GLY A 331 16.57 -20.77 20.28
C GLY A 331 16.39 -22.21 20.74
N TYR A 332 17.24 -22.70 21.66
CA TYR A 332 17.16 -24.06 22.20
C TYR A 332 15.88 -24.37 22.98
N LYS A 333 15.18 -23.34 23.49
CA LYS A 333 13.92 -23.54 24.22
C LYS A 333 12.77 -24.05 23.35
N SER A 334 12.79 -23.71 22.06
CA SER A 334 11.69 -24.05 21.13
C SER A 334 12.15 -24.76 19.85
N GLY A 335 13.47 -24.98 19.70
CA GLY A 335 14.08 -25.50 18.48
C GLY A 335 14.00 -24.57 17.28
N LYS A 336 13.43 -23.36 17.44
CA LYS A 336 13.24 -22.35 16.39
C LYS A 336 13.51 -20.96 16.93
N LEU A 337 14.15 -20.11 16.13
CA LEU A 337 14.43 -18.72 16.48
C LEU A 337 14.05 -17.83 15.31
N LYS A 338 13.23 -16.80 15.55
CA LYS A 338 12.82 -15.82 14.54
C LYS A 338 13.41 -14.46 14.89
N LEU A 339 14.29 -13.96 14.04
CA LEU A 339 14.93 -12.66 14.18
C LEU A 339 14.27 -11.67 13.21
N LYS A 340 13.83 -10.54 13.76
CA LYS A 340 13.14 -9.48 13.01
C LYS A 340 13.67 -8.08 13.33
N LYS A 341 14.31 -7.90 14.48
CA LYS A 341 14.77 -6.58 14.93
C LYS A 341 16.06 -6.19 14.18
N PRO A 342 16.28 -4.90 13.86
CA PRO A 342 17.49 -4.43 13.18
C PRO A 342 18.79 -4.93 13.81
N LYS A 343 18.93 -4.83 15.13
CA LYS A 343 20.11 -5.32 15.87
C LYS A 343 20.35 -6.81 15.67
N GLN A 344 19.28 -7.62 15.64
CA GLN A 344 19.39 -9.06 15.43
C GLN A 344 19.81 -9.40 14.00
N LEU A 345 19.27 -8.67 13.02
CA LEU A 345 19.61 -8.86 11.61
C LEU A 345 21.03 -8.36 11.31
N GLN A 346 21.48 -7.31 11.99
CA GLN A 346 22.86 -6.82 11.94
C GLN A 346 23.84 -7.86 12.48
N GLU A 347 23.54 -8.50 13.61
CA GLU A 347 24.37 -9.59 14.13
C GLU A 347 24.49 -10.76 13.14
N VAL A 348 23.42 -11.12 12.42
CA VAL A 348 23.49 -12.14 11.35
C VAL A 348 24.36 -11.67 10.16
N LEU A 349 24.25 -10.40 9.79
CA LEU A 349 25.04 -9.81 8.70
C LEU A 349 26.54 -9.75 9.07
N ASP A 350 26.86 -9.41 10.30
CA ASP A 350 28.24 -9.32 10.78
C ASP A 350 28.91 -10.70 10.79
N ILE A 351 28.19 -11.75 11.21
CA ILE A 351 28.66 -13.15 11.07
C ILE A 351 28.93 -13.48 9.60
N ALA A 352 27.99 -13.16 8.69
CA ALA A 352 28.18 -13.44 7.27
C ALA A 352 29.40 -12.69 6.68
N ARG A 353 29.64 -11.45 7.08
CA ARG A 353 30.81 -10.65 6.66
C ARG A 353 32.11 -11.23 7.20
N GLN A 354 32.13 -11.65 8.46
CA GLN A 354 33.29 -12.27 9.08
C GLN A 354 33.68 -13.56 8.35
N LEU A 355 32.72 -14.47 8.13
CA LEU A 355 32.96 -15.73 7.42
C LEU A 355 33.44 -15.51 5.97
N LEU A 356 32.88 -14.52 5.28
CA LEU A 356 33.34 -14.16 3.93
C LEU A 356 34.76 -13.59 3.92
N ALA A 357 35.16 -12.85 4.96
CA ALA A 357 36.52 -12.34 5.08
C ALA A 357 37.52 -13.47 5.37
N GLU A 358 37.19 -14.40 6.27
CA GLU A 358 38.01 -15.57 6.60
C GLU A 358 38.22 -16.49 5.38
N LEU A 359 37.18 -16.70 4.56
CA LEU A 359 37.25 -17.43 3.28
C LEU A 359 38.15 -16.78 2.22
N VAL A 360 38.46 -15.49 2.33
CA VAL A 360 39.35 -14.77 1.39
C VAL A 360 40.81 -14.80 1.86
N LEU A 361 41.05 -14.85 3.17
CA LEU A 361 42.38 -14.86 3.78
C LEU A 361 43.00 -16.26 3.88
N HIS A 362 42.19 -17.31 4.04
CA HIS A 362 42.66 -18.68 4.18
C HIS A 362 41.99 -19.61 3.17
N ASN A 363 42.75 -20.05 2.15
CA ASN A 363 42.30 -21.08 1.19
C ASN A 363 42.09 -22.47 1.82
N ASP A 364 42.55 -22.68 3.07
CA ASP A 364 42.54 -23.94 3.82
C ASP A 364 41.63 -23.91 5.08
N CYS A 365 40.73 -22.94 5.22
CA CYS A 365 39.77 -22.95 6.33
C CYS A 365 38.62 -23.94 6.05
N GLU A 366 38.33 -24.82 7.01
CA GLU A 366 37.15 -25.72 7.02
C GLU A 366 35.84 -24.96 7.25
N ILE A 367 35.56 -23.96 6.41
CA ILE A 367 34.25 -23.31 6.36
C ILE A 367 33.37 -24.16 5.44
N GLU A 368 32.53 -24.98 6.05
CA GLU A 368 31.62 -25.88 5.34
C GLU A 368 30.45 -25.11 4.68
N GLU A 369 30.22 -23.84 5.03
CA GLU A 369 29.24 -22.98 4.38
C GLU A 369 29.63 -22.62 2.94
N LYS A 370 28.69 -22.84 2.01
CA LYS A 370 28.88 -22.43 0.61
C LYS A 370 29.06 -20.91 0.52
N LYS A 371 30.23 -20.46 0.04
CA LYS A 371 30.55 -19.04 -0.21
C LYS A 371 29.44 -18.28 -0.95
N SER A 372 28.87 -18.87 -1.99
CA SER A 372 27.77 -18.26 -2.77
C SER A 372 26.50 -18.00 -1.95
N LYS A 373 26.22 -18.83 -0.94
CA LYS A 373 25.09 -18.63 -0.01
C LYS A 373 25.40 -17.54 0.99
N LEU A 374 26.62 -17.45 1.52
CA LEU A 374 27.03 -16.35 2.40
C LEU A 374 27.01 -15.00 1.67
N GLU A 375 27.46 -14.95 0.41
CA GLU A 375 27.36 -13.76 -0.44
C GLU A 375 25.90 -13.36 -0.70
N GLN A 376 25.02 -14.34 -0.94
CA GLN A 376 23.58 -14.11 -1.09
C GLN A 376 22.96 -13.57 0.22
N LEU A 377 23.29 -14.15 1.37
CA LEU A 377 22.84 -13.71 2.69
C LEU A 377 23.27 -12.26 2.96
N LYS A 378 24.55 -11.95 2.72
CA LYS A 378 25.11 -10.58 2.82
C LYS A 378 24.34 -9.62 1.93
N THR A 379 24.19 -9.96 0.65
CA THR A 379 23.51 -9.10 -0.35
C THR A 379 22.07 -8.79 0.06
N VAL A 380 21.31 -9.80 0.51
CA VAL A 380 19.91 -9.63 0.94
C VAL A 380 19.81 -8.77 2.20
N LEU A 381 20.73 -8.97 3.16
CA LEU A 381 20.74 -8.22 4.42
C LEU A 381 21.24 -6.78 4.22
N GLU A 382 22.15 -6.53 3.28
CA GLU A 382 22.65 -5.19 2.91
C GLU A 382 21.76 -4.47 1.88
N MET A 383 20.85 -5.19 1.23
CA MET A 383 19.92 -4.62 0.25
C MET A 383 19.21 -3.42 0.90
N TYR A 384 19.08 -2.31 0.17
CA TYR A 384 18.48 -1.06 0.69
C TYR A 384 19.25 -0.34 1.82
N GLY A 385 20.51 -0.72 2.10
CA GLY A 385 21.47 0.08 2.88
C GLY A 385 21.38 -0.05 4.40
N HIS A 386 20.18 0.03 4.98
CA HIS A 386 19.95 -0.09 6.43
C HIS A 386 18.82 -1.07 6.74
N PHE A 387 18.83 -1.64 7.94
CA PHE A 387 17.70 -2.40 8.48
C PHE A 387 16.60 -1.43 8.95
N SER A 388 15.92 -0.78 8.00
CA SER A 388 14.74 0.06 8.24
C SER A 388 13.52 -0.54 7.51
N GLY A 389 12.35 -0.46 8.14
CA GLY A 389 11.11 -1.05 7.61
C GLY A 389 10.95 -2.57 7.86
N ILE A 390 9.71 -3.01 8.07
CA ILE A 390 9.32 -4.29 8.71
C ILE A 390 9.49 -5.55 7.81
N ASN A 391 10.31 -5.53 6.74
CA ASN A 391 10.18 -6.54 5.67
C ASN A 391 11.28 -7.62 5.58
N ARG A 392 12.13 -7.80 6.60
CA ARG A 392 13.13 -8.89 6.65
C ARG A 392 12.96 -9.77 7.89
N LYS A 393 13.11 -11.09 7.70
CA LYS A 393 13.04 -12.05 8.81
C LYS A 393 14.01 -13.21 8.58
N VAL A 394 15.00 -13.34 9.46
CA VAL A 394 15.80 -14.57 9.56
C VAL A 394 15.06 -15.55 10.46
N GLN A 395 14.97 -16.82 10.07
CA GLN A 395 14.50 -17.89 10.93
C GLN A 395 15.56 -18.97 11.01
N LEU A 396 16.04 -19.28 12.21
CA LEU A 396 16.93 -20.40 12.49
C LEU A 396 16.08 -21.56 13.03
N THR A 397 16.34 -22.77 12.55
CA THR A 397 15.68 -23.99 13.04
C THR A 397 16.76 -25.00 13.38
N TYR A 398 16.81 -25.45 14.63
CA TYR A 398 17.78 -26.45 15.06
C TYR A 398 17.31 -27.84 14.62
N LEU A 399 18.15 -28.59 13.90
CA LEU A 399 17.90 -29.96 13.50
C LEU A 399 18.85 -30.90 14.26
N PRO A 400 18.40 -31.53 15.36
CA PRO A 400 19.25 -32.41 16.18
C PRO A 400 19.86 -33.59 15.42
N ASN A 401 19.21 -34.02 14.32
CA ASN A 401 19.59 -35.21 13.55
C ASN A 401 19.95 -34.89 12.08
N GLY A 402 20.13 -33.62 11.69
CA GLY A 402 20.33 -33.21 10.29
C GLY A 402 19.09 -33.43 9.38
N GLN A 403 19.17 -33.06 8.09
CA GLN A 403 18.14 -33.39 7.09
C GLN A 403 18.44 -34.76 6.41
N PRO A 404 17.43 -35.61 6.14
CA PRO A 404 17.59 -36.71 5.21
C PRO A 404 17.81 -36.14 3.79
N LYS A 405 18.95 -36.43 3.16
CA LYS A 405 19.21 -36.05 1.76
C LYS A 405 18.09 -36.65 0.87
N ALA A 406 17.41 -35.80 0.11
CA ALA A 406 16.63 -36.27 -1.03
C ALA A 406 17.61 -36.76 -2.11
N SER A 407 17.45 -38.03 -2.49
CA SER A 407 18.17 -38.80 -3.51
C SER A 407 18.98 -38.01 -4.53
N SER A 408 20.30 -38.07 -4.40
CA SER A 408 21.22 -38.16 -5.53
C SER A 408 22.22 -39.26 -5.18
N GLU A 409 22.30 -40.26 -6.06
CA GLU A 409 23.18 -41.42 -5.96
C GLU A 409 24.61 -41.02 -5.66
N GLU A 410 25.10 -41.37 -4.47
CA GLU A 410 26.50 -41.75 -4.23
C GLU A 410 26.57 -42.33 -2.81
N GLU A 411 26.97 -43.59 -2.72
CA GLU A 411 27.12 -44.36 -1.49
C GLU A 411 28.21 -43.75 -0.59
N GLY A 412 27.89 -43.63 0.70
CA GLY A 412 28.88 -43.24 1.71
C GLY A 412 28.22 -42.86 3.03
N THR A 413 28.47 -43.69 4.04
CA THR A 413 28.12 -43.61 5.47
C THR A 413 27.67 -42.22 5.96
N VAL A 414 26.38 -42.06 6.27
CA VAL A 414 25.83 -40.79 6.81
C VAL A 414 26.08 -40.71 8.31
N VAL A 415 27.04 -39.88 8.72
CA VAL A 415 27.10 -39.38 10.10
C VAL A 415 26.03 -38.29 10.24
N LEU A 416 24.96 -38.58 10.98
CA LEU A 416 23.92 -37.60 11.33
C LEU A 416 24.45 -36.70 12.45
N LEU A 417 25.18 -35.65 12.09
CA LEU A 417 25.57 -34.60 13.05
C LEU A 417 24.41 -33.62 13.28
N PRO A 418 24.19 -33.13 14.51
CA PRO A 418 23.23 -32.07 14.80
C PRO A 418 23.62 -30.77 14.08
N LEU A 419 22.67 -30.16 13.37
CA LEU A 419 22.92 -29.01 12.49
C LEU A 419 21.78 -27.98 12.56
N PRO A 420 22.05 -26.68 12.81
CA PRO A 420 21.08 -25.62 12.59
C PRO A 420 20.88 -25.35 11.09
N GLU A 421 19.63 -25.24 10.66
CA GLU A 421 19.25 -24.76 9.35
C GLU A 421 18.81 -23.29 9.44
N ILE A 422 19.39 -22.43 8.62
CA ILE A 422 18.93 -21.05 8.41
C ILE A 422 17.92 -21.03 7.27
N LEU A 423 16.70 -20.64 7.61
CA LEU A 423 15.68 -20.19 6.66
C LEU A 423 15.60 -18.66 6.71
N LEU A 424 16.27 -18.00 5.79
CA LEU A 424 16.10 -16.57 5.55
C LEU A 424 14.86 -16.36 4.69
N ASN A 425 13.90 -15.57 5.18
CA ASN A 425 12.76 -15.11 4.39
C ASN A 425 12.81 -13.58 4.28
N TRP A 426 12.73 -13.05 3.08
CA TRP A 426 12.56 -11.62 2.85
C TRP A 426 11.47 -11.38 1.81
N MET A 427 10.96 -10.16 1.79
CA MET A 427 10.09 -9.68 0.72
C MET A 427 10.87 -8.61 -0.06
N LEU A 428 10.81 -8.68 -1.39
CA LEU A 428 11.23 -7.60 -2.29
C LEU A 428 10.15 -6.52 -2.34
#